data_AF-A0A7Y6A0R2-F1
#
_entry.id   AF-A0A7Y6A0R2-F1
#
_cell.length_a   1.000
_cell.length_b   1.000
_cell.length_c   1.000
_cell.angle_alpha   90.00
_cell.angle_beta   90.00
_cell.angle_gamma   90.00
#
_symmetry.space_group_name_H-M   'P 1'
#
loop_
_entity.id
_entity.type
_entity.pdbx_description
1 polymer ?
#
loop_
_entity_poly.entity_id
_entity_poly.type
_entity_poly.pdbx_seq_one_letter_code
_entity_poly.pdbx_strand_id
1 'polypeptide(L)'
;MAVVTMRQLLESGVHFGHQTRRWNPKMKRFIFTERNGIYIVDLQQSLSYIDNAYDFVSQTVAHGGTILFVGTKKQAQEPVADQAARVGMPYVNQRWLGGMLTNFSTVHKRLQRLKELEQIDFDDVAGSNLTKKELLVLRREKDKLAKTLGGIRDMAKVPSAVWIVDTNKEHLAVNEARKLGIPVVAILDTNCDPDVVDYPIPGNDDAIRAVQLLTRVIADAAADGLLKRHSGRTAAAEGAEADAEPLAEWERELLAGAEADLAGAAVAADATEAVAEATTEIAEEVVSEDAVAEPVVEDVVAEPVVETPVVEEPVVEETVAEETAPVEETPAPAEAAAEAAAEGDADSK
;
A
#
# COMPACT_ATOMS: atom_id res chain seq x y z
N MET A 1 17.21 -4.85 -6.41
CA MET A 1 17.58 -6.27 -6.18
C MET A 1 17.76 -6.46 -4.68
N ALA A 2 17.08 -7.47 -4.11
CA ALA A 2 16.91 -7.81 -2.68
C ALA A 2 16.61 -6.62 -1.73
N VAL A 3 15.36 -6.13 -1.75
CA VAL A 3 14.88 -5.06 -0.84
C VAL A 3 14.75 -5.55 0.62
N VAL A 4 14.66 -6.87 0.84
CA VAL A 4 14.39 -7.45 2.16
C VAL A 4 15.31 -8.61 2.47
N THR A 5 15.83 -8.61 3.70
CA THR A 5 16.65 -9.73 4.22
C THR A 5 15.77 -10.83 4.81
N MET A 6 16.26 -12.08 4.81
CA MET A 6 15.55 -13.20 5.47
C MET A 6 15.24 -12.90 6.94
N ARG A 7 16.13 -12.18 7.63
CA ARG A 7 15.93 -11.74 9.01
C ARG A 7 14.71 -10.85 9.16
N GLN A 8 14.51 -9.88 8.27
CA GLN A 8 13.33 -9.00 8.29
C GLN A 8 12.03 -9.77 8.01
N LEU A 9 12.05 -10.76 7.12
CA LEU A 9 10.89 -11.65 6.90
C LEU A 9 10.57 -12.48 8.16
N LEU A 10 11.60 -12.90 8.89
CA LEU A 10 11.44 -13.66 10.13
C LEU A 10 10.87 -12.77 11.25
N GLU A 11 11.44 -11.58 11.47
CA GLU A 11 11.04 -10.63 12.51
C GLU A 11 9.61 -10.08 12.31
N SER A 12 9.19 -9.90 11.05
CA SER A 12 7.84 -9.46 10.68
C SER A 12 6.78 -10.58 10.77
N GLY A 13 7.22 -11.85 10.88
CA GLY A 13 6.32 -12.99 11.03
C GLY A 13 5.74 -13.53 9.72
N VAL A 14 6.41 -13.31 8.58
CA VAL A 14 5.96 -13.80 7.25
C VAL A 14 5.97 -15.34 7.15
N HIS A 15 6.81 -15.99 7.95
CA HIS A 15 6.98 -17.45 7.95
C HIS A 15 5.83 -18.21 8.64
N PHE A 16 4.97 -17.55 9.39
CA PHE A 16 3.82 -18.21 10.02
C PHE A 16 2.69 -18.37 9.01
N GLY A 17 2.15 -19.58 8.89
CA GLY A 17 0.92 -19.83 8.16
C GLY A 17 -0.26 -20.12 9.08
N HIS A 18 -1.26 -20.81 8.55
CA HIS A 18 -2.45 -21.24 9.28
C HIS A 18 -2.29 -22.61 9.98
N GLN A 19 -3.33 -22.97 10.73
CA GLN A 19 -3.47 -24.28 11.37
C GLN A 19 -3.54 -25.42 10.35
N THR A 20 -3.03 -26.59 10.72
CA THR A 20 -2.97 -27.76 9.83
C THR A 20 -4.29 -28.24 9.25
N ARG A 21 -5.41 -27.97 9.93
CA ARG A 21 -6.76 -28.30 9.44
C ARG A 21 -7.28 -27.41 8.30
N ARG A 22 -6.66 -26.24 8.07
CA ARG A 22 -7.13 -25.23 7.09
C ARG A 22 -6.26 -25.12 5.84
N TRP A 23 -5.30 -26.01 5.67
CA TRP A 23 -4.34 -25.91 4.56
C TRP A 23 -4.88 -26.45 3.23
N ASN A 24 -4.32 -25.92 2.15
CA ASN A 24 -4.53 -26.41 0.80
C ASN A 24 -3.40 -27.40 0.43
N PRO A 25 -3.71 -28.64 0.01
CA PRO A 25 -2.70 -29.62 -0.39
C PRO A 25 -1.71 -29.15 -1.48
N LYS A 26 -2.13 -28.24 -2.35
CA LYS A 26 -1.26 -27.66 -3.41
C LYS A 26 -0.17 -26.74 -2.85
N MET A 27 -0.37 -26.19 -1.65
CA MET A 27 0.63 -25.37 -0.96
C MET A 27 1.76 -26.21 -0.34
N LYS A 28 1.69 -27.55 -0.41
CA LYS A 28 2.73 -28.45 0.14
C LYS A 28 4.14 -28.10 -0.33
N ARG A 29 4.31 -27.61 -1.56
CA ARG A 29 5.61 -27.20 -2.12
C ARG A 29 6.25 -26.00 -1.42
N PHE A 30 5.43 -25.11 -0.86
CA PHE A 30 5.87 -23.87 -0.20
C PHE A 30 5.96 -23.99 1.33
N ILE A 31 5.45 -25.09 1.89
CA ILE A 31 5.46 -25.36 3.33
C ILE A 31 6.75 -26.08 3.69
N PHE A 32 7.47 -25.54 4.67
CA PHE A 32 8.72 -26.09 5.17
C PHE A 32 8.49 -27.20 6.21
N THR A 33 7.80 -26.88 7.31
CA THR A 33 7.51 -27.84 8.39
C THR A 33 6.25 -27.43 9.16
N GLU A 34 5.73 -28.35 9.97
CA GLU A 34 4.72 -28.05 10.98
C GLU A 34 5.39 -27.88 12.36
N ARG A 35 4.95 -26.90 13.15
CA ARG A 35 5.31 -26.75 14.56
C ARG A 35 4.11 -26.30 15.37
N ASN A 36 3.81 -27.00 16.46
CA ASN A 36 2.68 -26.68 17.35
C ASN A 36 1.33 -26.56 16.62
N GLY A 37 1.09 -27.37 15.59
CA GLY A 37 -0.15 -27.34 14.80
C GLY A 37 -0.27 -26.19 13.80
N ILE A 38 0.80 -25.42 13.59
CA ILE A 38 0.88 -24.32 12.61
C ILE A 38 1.90 -24.71 11.53
N TYR A 39 1.56 -24.48 10.26
CA TYR A 39 2.49 -24.64 9.17
C TYR A 39 3.44 -23.45 9.07
N ILE A 40 4.72 -23.74 8.84
CA ILE A 40 5.78 -22.75 8.61
C ILE A 40 6.06 -22.71 7.11
N VAL A 41 6.00 -21.53 6.52
CA VAL A 41 6.30 -21.28 5.11
C VAL A 41 7.81 -21.20 4.90
N ASP A 42 8.29 -21.73 3.78
CA ASP A 42 9.69 -21.68 3.39
C ASP A 42 10.10 -20.27 2.92
N LEU A 43 10.88 -19.57 3.74
CA LEU A 43 11.36 -18.22 3.45
C LEU A 43 12.37 -18.15 2.30
N GLN A 44 13.10 -19.23 2.00
CA GLN A 44 14.03 -19.24 0.86
C GLN A 44 13.25 -19.16 -0.45
N GLN A 45 12.16 -19.92 -0.53
CA GLN A 45 11.23 -19.82 -1.64
C GLN A 45 10.60 -18.43 -1.67
N SER A 46 10.09 -17.92 -0.53
CA SER A 46 9.50 -16.58 -0.47
C SER A 46 10.43 -15.50 -1.05
N LEU A 47 11.72 -15.51 -0.73
CA LEU A 47 12.68 -14.55 -1.30
C LEU A 47 12.77 -14.65 -2.83
N SER A 48 12.91 -15.86 -3.36
CA SER A 48 13.00 -16.09 -4.80
C SER A 48 11.74 -15.62 -5.54
N TYR A 49 10.56 -15.84 -4.95
CA TYR A 49 9.29 -15.40 -5.50
C TYR A 49 9.07 -13.90 -5.36
N ILE A 50 9.53 -13.29 -4.27
CA ILE A 50 9.52 -11.83 -4.09
C ILE A 50 10.36 -11.17 -5.18
N ASP A 51 11.55 -11.69 -5.48
CA ASP A 51 12.41 -11.14 -6.53
C ASP A 51 11.72 -11.22 -7.90
N ASN A 52 11.12 -12.36 -8.25
CA ASN A 52 10.35 -12.52 -9.50
C ASN A 52 9.16 -11.54 -9.59
N ALA A 53 8.41 -11.38 -8.50
CA ALA A 53 7.28 -10.45 -8.43
C ALA A 53 7.75 -8.99 -8.52
N TYR A 54 8.87 -8.66 -7.86
CA TYR A 54 9.47 -7.35 -7.86
C TYR A 54 9.89 -6.92 -9.27
N ASP A 55 10.57 -7.81 -9.99
CA ASP A 55 11.01 -7.55 -11.36
C ASP A 55 9.82 -7.36 -12.31
N PHE A 56 8.80 -8.22 -12.20
CA PHE A 56 7.57 -8.08 -12.98
C PHE A 56 6.85 -6.75 -12.72
N VAL A 57 6.72 -6.36 -11.45
CA VAL A 57 6.08 -5.09 -11.05
C VAL A 57 6.89 -3.89 -11.57
N SER A 58 8.20 -3.89 -11.36
CA SER A 58 9.09 -2.82 -11.81
C SER A 58 9.03 -2.65 -13.32
N GLN A 59 9.04 -3.76 -14.08
CA GLN A 59 8.89 -3.75 -15.53
C GLN A 59 7.52 -3.23 -15.95
N THR A 60 6.42 -3.74 -15.38
CA THR A 60 5.06 -3.32 -15.74
C THR A 60 4.87 -1.81 -15.59
N VAL A 61 5.38 -1.25 -14.49
CA VAL A 61 5.29 0.20 -14.22
C VAL A 61 6.25 1.01 -15.09
N ALA A 62 7.44 0.48 -15.40
CA ALA A 62 8.39 1.11 -16.32
C ALA A 62 7.78 1.28 -17.73
N HIS A 63 6.99 0.31 -18.19
CA HIS A 63 6.23 0.40 -19.45
C HIS A 63 5.02 1.35 -19.37
N GLY A 64 4.74 1.94 -18.21
CA GLY A 64 3.64 2.87 -17.99
C GLY A 64 2.31 2.22 -17.62
N GLY A 65 2.32 0.95 -17.21
CA GLY A 65 1.16 0.27 -16.65
C GLY A 65 0.80 0.75 -15.25
N THR A 66 -0.44 0.54 -14.85
CA THR A 66 -0.94 0.82 -13.49
C THR A 66 -1.13 -0.47 -12.71
N ILE A 67 -0.85 -0.42 -11.41
CA ILE A 67 -1.03 -1.54 -10.49
C ILE A 67 -2.16 -1.21 -9.52
N LEU A 68 -3.16 -2.10 -9.44
CA LEU A 68 -4.23 -1.97 -8.48
C LEU A 68 -3.90 -2.74 -7.21
N PHE A 69 -3.81 -2.04 -6.08
CA PHE A 69 -3.59 -2.68 -4.78
C PHE A 69 -4.93 -3.05 -4.13
N VAL A 70 -5.10 -4.30 -3.73
CA VAL A 70 -6.37 -4.81 -3.17
C VAL A 70 -6.12 -5.48 -1.82
N GLY A 71 -6.83 -5.03 -0.80
CA GLY A 71 -6.83 -5.66 0.52
C GLY A 71 -8.01 -5.20 1.36
N THR A 72 -9.04 -6.04 1.51
CA THR A 72 -10.25 -5.76 2.29
C THR A 72 -10.17 -6.29 3.72
N LYS A 73 -9.23 -7.21 3.97
CA LYS A 73 -8.91 -7.74 5.29
C LYS A 73 -8.47 -6.63 6.24
N LYS A 74 -8.94 -6.64 7.50
CA LYS A 74 -8.70 -5.57 8.49
C LYS A 74 -7.21 -5.22 8.62
N GLN A 75 -6.37 -6.24 8.61
CA GLN A 75 -4.91 -6.11 8.73
C GLN A 75 -4.24 -5.54 7.48
N ALA A 76 -4.92 -5.57 6.33
CA ALA A 76 -4.43 -5.08 5.05
C ALA A 76 -4.98 -3.70 4.68
N GLN A 77 -6.08 -3.24 5.27
CA GLN A 77 -6.77 -2.01 4.84
C GLN A 77 -5.86 -0.77 4.92
N GLU A 78 -5.22 -0.56 6.07
CA GLU A 78 -4.33 0.59 6.29
C GLU A 78 -3.02 0.42 5.52
N PRO A 79 -2.28 -0.72 5.62
CA PRO A 79 -1.03 -0.88 4.89
C PRO A 79 -1.17 -0.74 3.37
N VAL A 80 -2.28 -1.22 2.78
CA VAL A 80 -2.53 -1.08 1.35
C VAL A 80 -2.83 0.37 0.98
N ALA A 81 -3.67 1.07 1.75
CA ALA A 81 -4.02 2.45 1.47
C ALA A 81 -2.80 3.38 1.57
N ASP A 82 -2.02 3.26 2.64
CA ASP A 82 -0.88 4.14 2.89
C ASP A 82 0.23 3.95 1.84
N GLN A 83 0.56 2.69 1.52
CA GLN A 83 1.62 2.39 0.56
C GLN A 83 1.22 2.72 -0.88
N ALA A 84 -0.04 2.50 -1.26
CA ALA A 84 -0.52 2.85 -2.58
C ALA A 84 -0.63 4.37 -2.76
N ALA A 85 -1.13 5.09 -1.74
CA ALA A 85 -1.19 6.55 -1.74
C ALA A 85 0.22 7.17 -1.85
N ARG A 86 1.21 6.61 -1.14
CA ARG A 86 2.61 7.04 -1.22
C ARG A 86 3.18 6.96 -2.65
N VAL A 87 2.82 5.94 -3.42
CA VAL A 87 3.32 5.72 -4.79
C VAL A 87 2.40 6.32 -5.86
N GLY A 88 1.21 6.80 -5.48
CA GLY A 88 0.22 7.35 -6.41
C GLY A 88 -0.46 6.29 -7.28
N MET A 89 -0.57 5.06 -6.79
CA MET A 89 -1.23 3.94 -7.49
C MET A 89 -2.64 3.72 -6.96
N PRO A 90 -3.58 3.21 -7.79
CA PRO A 90 -4.95 2.97 -7.36
C PRO A 90 -5.03 1.83 -6.33
N TYR A 91 -5.98 1.92 -5.40
CA TYR A 91 -6.17 0.92 -4.36
C TYR A 91 -7.64 0.67 -3.98
N VAL A 92 -7.90 -0.48 -3.37
CA VAL A 92 -9.18 -0.88 -2.78
C VAL A 92 -8.92 -1.47 -1.40
N ASN A 93 -9.27 -0.72 -0.36
CA ASN A 93 -9.08 -1.12 1.04
C ASN A 93 -10.37 -1.50 1.79
N GLN A 94 -11.55 -1.14 1.27
CA GLN A 94 -12.82 -1.39 1.94
C GLN A 94 -13.48 -2.68 1.45
N ARG A 95 -14.22 -2.62 0.35
CA ARG A 95 -14.98 -3.76 -0.18
C ARG A 95 -14.84 -3.82 -1.69
N TRP A 96 -14.55 -5.01 -2.19
CA TRP A 96 -14.64 -5.30 -3.62
C TRP A 96 -16.12 -5.38 -4.06
N LEU A 97 -16.51 -4.53 -5.00
CA LEU A 97 -17.80 -4.64 -5.67
C LEU A 97 -17.64 -5.59 -6.86
N GLY A 98 -18.48 -6.62 -6.94
CA GLY A 98 -18.46 -7.52 -8.10
C GLY A 98 -18.70 -6.74 -9.39
N GLY A 99 -17.89 -6.99 -10.40
CA GLY A 99 -17.92 -6.27 -11.67
C GLY A 99 -17.01 -5.03 -11.71
N MET A 100 -16.15 -4.82 -10.72
CA MET A 100 -15.21 -3.68 -10.69
C MET A 100 -14.28 -3.64 -11.89
N LEU A 101 -13.77 -4.79 -12.32
CA LEU A 101 -12.90 -4.88 -13.49
C LEU A 101 -13.70 -5.31 -14.72
N THR A 102 -14.54 -6.33 -14.57
CA THR A 102 -15.27 -6.92 -15.72
C THR A 102 -16.38 -6.03 -16.28
N ASN A 103 -16.99 -5.17 -15.46
CA ASN A 103 -17.99 -4.17 -15.87
C ASN A 103 -17.53 -2.75 -15.51
N PHE A 104 -16.30 -2.41 -15.92
CA PHE A 104 -15.69 -1.14 -15.62
C PHE A 104 -16.50 0.06 -16.14
N SER A 105 -17.21 -0.07 -17.27
CA SER A 105 -18.07 1.00 -17.81
C SER A 105 -19.15 1.46 -16.83
N THR A 106 -19.70 0.56 -16.03
CA THR A 106 -20.74 0.90 -15.04
C THR A 106 -20.13 1.52 -13.78
N VAL A 107 -19.00 0.97 -13.32
CA VAL A 107 -18.25 1.54 -12.18
C VAL A 107 -17.71 2.93 -12.51
N HIS A 108 -17.25 3.14 -13.74
CA HIS A 108 -16.77 4.43 -14.21
C HIS A 108 -17.85 5.52 -14.15
N LYS A 109 -19.11 5.19 -14.46
CA LYS A 109 -20.24 6.14 -14.27
C LYS A 109 -20.41 6.52 -12.79
N ARG A 110 -20.18 5.59 -11.86
CA ARG A 110 -20.22 5.88 -10.41
C ARG A 110 -19.02 6.73 -9.96
N LEU A 111 -17.85 6.57 -10.59
CA LEU A 111 -16.71 7.45 -10.37
C LEU A 111 -16.97 8.87 -10.88
N GLN A 112 -17.59 9.01 -12.05
CA GLN A 112 -18.02 10.32 -12.57
C GLN A 112 -19.03 10.97 -11.64
N ARG A 113 -20.03 10.21 -11.16
CA ARG A 113 -20.98 10.67 -10.14
C ARG A 113 -20.29 11.14 -8.85
N LEU A 114 -19.25 10.44 -8.39
CA LEU A 114 -18.47 10.87 -7.23
C LEU A 114 -17.78 12.22 -7.49
N LYS A 115 -17.17 12.41 -8.68
CA LYS A 115 -16.54 13.68 -9.07
C LYS A 115 -17.55 14.82 -9.17
N GLU A 116 -18.76 14.57 -9.70
CA GLU A 116 -19.87 15.54 -9.70
C GLU A 116 -20.26 15.94 -8.28
N LEU A 117 -20.45 14.96 -7.38
CA LEU A 117 -20.83 15.21 -5.99
C LEU A 117 -19.73 15.97 -5.22
N GLU A 118 -18.47 15.83 -5.59
CA GLU A 118 -17.36 16.56 -4.98
C GLU A 118 -17.30 18.03 -5.40
N GLN A 119 -17.85 18.37 -6.57
CA GLN A 119 -17.94 19.75 -7.06
C GLN A 119 -19.09 20.55 -6.41
N ILE A 120 -20.02 19.87 -5.74
CA ILE A 120 -21.14 20.51 -5.06
C ILE A 120 -20.68 21.05 -3.71
N ASP A 121 -20.90 22.35 -3.48
CA ASP A 121 -20.74 22.98 -2.17
C ASP A 121 -21.94 22.66 -1.27
N PHE A 122 -21.78 21.63 -0.42
CA PHE A 122 -22.85 21.18 0.48
C PHE A 122 -23.20 22.16 1.60
N ASP A 123 -22.33 23.13 1.87
CA ASP A 123 -22.53 24.13 2.93
C ASP A 123 -23.27 25.38 2.42
N ASP A 124 -23.28 25.61 1.10
CA ASP A 124 -24.06 26.70 0.49
C ASP A 124 -25.45 26.22 0.04
N VAL A 125 -26.41 26.37 0.95
CA VAL A 125 -27.83 26.07 0.69
C VAL A 125 -28.46 27.08 -0.27
N ALA A 126 -27.98 28.33 -0.29
CA ALA A 126 -28.57 29.41 -1.08
C ALA A 126 -28.13 29.32 -2.56
N GLY A 127 -26.88 28.95 -2.83
CA GLY A 127 -26.35 28.77 -4.17
C GLY A 127 -26.77 27.47 -4.87
N SER A 128 -27.13 26.43 -4.11
CA SER A 128 -27.43 25.11 -4.67
C SER A 128 -28.89 24.90 -5.12
N ASN A 129 -29.83 25.79 -4.76
CA ASN A 129 -31.27 25.63 -5.00
C ASN A 129 -31.86 24.30 -4.47
N LEU A 130 -31.19 23.65 -3.51
CA LEU A 130 -31.58 22.37 -2.93
C LEU A 130 -32.05 22.55 -1.48
N THR A 131 -32.96 21.70 -1.03
CA THR A 131 -33.37 21.68 0.37
C THR A 131 -32.26 21.09 1.24
N LYS A 132 -32.21 21.49 2.53
CA LYS A 132 -31.26 20.92 3.51
C LYS A 132 -31.34 19.38 3.61
N LYS A 133 -32.54 18.82 3.40
CA LYS A 133 -32.75 17.36 3.40
C LYS A 133 -32.09 16.71 2.19
N GLU A 134 -32.23 17.30 1.00
CA GLU A 134 -31.59 16.80 -0.23
C GLU A 134 -30.06 16.91 -0.15
N LEU A 135 -29.53 18.03 0.35
CA LEU A 135 -28.09 18.19 0.58
C LEU A 135 -27.53 17.13 1.54
N LEU A 136 -28.27 16.79 2.60
CA LEU A 136 -27.87 15.73 3.51
C LEU A 136 -27.84 14.34 2.83
N VAL A 137 -28.82 14.05 1.98
CA VAL A 137 -28.86 12.79 1.21
C VAL A 137 -27.68 12.71 0.24
N LEU A 138 -27.39 13.79 -0.48
CA LEU A 138 -26.25 13.86 -1.41
C LEU A 138 -24.91 13.77 -0.67
N ARG A 139 -24.79 14.38 0.51
CA ARG A 139 -23.59 14.23 1.36
C ARG A 139 -23.38 12.78 1.79
N ARG A 140 -24.43 12.09 2.22
CA ARG A 140 -24.37 10.65 2.53
C ARG A 140 -24.03 9.78 1.31
N GLU A 141 -24.55 10.15 0.13
CA GLU A 141 -24.20 9.48 -1.13
C GLU A 141 -22.69 9.64 -1.42
N LYS A 142 -22.17 10.88 -1.31
CA LYS A 142 -20.74 11.18 -1.46
C LYS A 142 -19.90 10.38 -0.49
N ASP A 143 -20.21 10.42 0.81
CA ASP A 143 -19.43 9.73 1.84
C ASP A 143 -19.38 8.21 1.59
N LYS A 144 -20.52 7.63 1.19
CA LYS A 144 -20.60 6.19 0.87
C LYS A 144 -19.77 5.85 -0.36
N LEU A 145 -19.87 6.65 -1.43
CA LEU A 145 -19.10 6.44 -2.66
C LEU A 145 -17.61 6.64 -2.41
N ALA A 146 -17.21 7.71 -1.72
CA ALA A 146 -15.83 8.02 -1.38
C ALA A 146 -15.20 6.90 -0.54
N LYS A 147 -15.92 6.37 0.44
CA LYS A 147 -15.45 5.23 1.24
C LYS A 147 -15.15 3.99 0.38
N THR A 148 -16.02 3.67 -0.59
CA THR A 148 -15.86 2.45 -1.39
C THR A 148 -14.96 2.59 -2.61
N LEU A 149 -14.96 3.75 -3.26
CA LEU A 149 -14.34 3.99 -4.57
C LEU A 149 -13.22 5.04 -4.52
N GLY A 150 -12.90 5.60 -3.34
CA GLY A 150 -11.91 6.66 -3.19
C GLY A 150 -10.54 6.30 -3.75
N GLY A 151 -10.07 5.07 -3.52
CA GLY A 151 -8.77 4.63 -4.02
C GLY A 151 -8.72 4.33 -5.53
N ILE A 152 -9.87 4.26 -6.22
CA ILE A 152 -9.95 4.13 -7.70
C ILE A 152 -10.53 5.39 -8.37
N ARG A 153 -10.61 6.50 -7.64
CA ARG A 153 -11.14 7.79 -8.11
C ARG A 153 -10.51 8.27 -9.42
N ASP A 154 -9.19 8.18 -9.50
CA ASP A 154 -8.42 8.73 -10.62
C ASP A 154 -8.19 7.71 -11.73
N MET A 155 -8.74 6.50 -11.57
CA MET A 155 -8.60 5.43 -12.54
C MET A 155 -9.51 5.66 -13.75
N ALA A 156 -8.91 5.95 -14.90
CA ALA A 156 -9.63 6.13 -16.17
C ALA A 156 -9.71 4.84 -17.02
N LYS A 157 -8.79 3.90 -16.82
CA LYS A 157 -8.67 2.65 -17.57
C LYS A 157 -8.46 1.48 -16.61
N VAL A 158 -8.74 0.26 -17.08
CA VAL A 158 -8.45 -0.97 -16.32
C VAL A 158 -6.95 -1.08 -16.01
N PRO A 159 -6.58 -1.66 -14.86
CA PRO A 159 -5.18 -1.80 -14.46
C PRO A 159 -4.44 -2.83 -15.31
N SER A 160 -3.12 -2.69 -15.38
CA SER A 160 -2.23 -3.61 -16.11
C SER A 160 -1.82 -4.82 -15.27
N ALA A 161 -1.79 -4.68 -13.95
CA ALA A 161 -1.58 -5.77 -13.01
C ALA A 161 -2.36 -5.52 -11.71
N VAL A 162 -2.64 -6.58 -10.95
CA VAL A 162 -3.32 -6.49 -9.66
C VAL A 162 -2.44 -7.10 -8.57
N TRP A 163 -2.26 -6.38 -7.47
CA TRP A 163 -1.67 -6.87 -6.24
C TRP A 163 -2.77 -7.19 -5.23
N ILE A 164 -2.83 -8.44 -4.75
CA ILE A 164 -3.90 -8.92 -3.87
C ILE A 164 -3.33 -9.46 -2.56
N VAL A 165 -3.86 -8.99 -1.44
CA VAL A 165 -3.65 -9.58 -0.12
C VAL A 165 -4.77 -10.58 0.17
N ASP A 166 -4.44 -11.84 0.47
CA ASP A 166 -5.36 -12.96 0.74
C ASP A 166 -6.28 -13.31 -0.45
N THR A 167 -5.88 -14.31 -1.25
CA THR A 167 -6.68 -14.73 -2.42
C THR A 167 -8.03 -15.37 -2.08
N ASN A 168 -8.17 -15.96 -0.90
CA ASN A 168 -9.41 -16.62 -0.50
C ASN A 168 -10.48 -15.60 -0.14
N LYS A 169 -10.07 -14.56 0.60
CA LYS A 169 -10.97 -13.49 0.98
C LYS A 169 -11.31 -12.59 -0.22
N GLU A 170 -10.37 -12.40 -1.14
CA GLU A 170 -10.49 -11.55 -2.34
C GLU A 170 -10.76 -12.35 -3.62
N HIS A 171 -11.37 -13.54 -3.52
CA HIS A 171 -11.64 -14.43 -4.65
C HIS A 171 -12.37 -13.76 -5.82
N LEU A 172 -13.27 -12.79 -5.57
CA LEU A 172 -13.94 -12.04 -6.63
C LEU A 172 -12.96 -11.22 -7.48
N ALA A 173 -12.00 -10.54 -6.83
CA ALA A 173 -10.98 -9.75 -7.51
C ALA A 173 -10.07 -10.64 -8.35
N VAL A 174 -9.63 -11.77 -7.79
CA VAL A 174 -8.81 -12.77 -8.49
C VAL A 174 -9.55 -13.32 -9.72
N ASN A 175 -10.80 -13.72 -9.55
CA ASN A 175 -11.61 -14.28 -10.65
C ASN A 175 -11.87 -13.26 -11.76
N GLU A 176 -12.13 -12.00 -11.42
CA GLU A 176 -12.33 -10.94 -12.41
C GLU A 176 -11.04 -10.60 -13.16
N ALA A 177 -9.91 -10.49 -12.45
CA ALA A 177 -8.59 -10.27 -13.07
C ALA A 177 -8.25 -11.40 -14.06
N ARG A 178 -8.43 -12.65 -13.63
CA ARG A 178 -8.17 -13.83 -14.45
C ARG A 178 -9.07 -13.90 -15.69
N LYS A 179 -10.36 -13.53 -15.57
CA LYS A 179 -11.28 -13.47 -16.72
C LYS A 179 -10.85 -12.46 -17.78
N LEU A 180 -10.22 -11.36 -17.37
CA LEU A 180 -9.71 -10.32 -18.27
C LEU A 180 -8.28 -10.59 -18.73
N GLY A 181 -7.62 -11.64 -18.23
CA GLY A 181 -6.21 -11.93 -18.50
C GLY A 181 -5.25 -10.92 -17.86
N ILE A 182 -5.68 -10.23 -16.80
CA ILE A 182 -4.82 -9.31 -16.05
C ILE A 182 -3.96 -10.15 -15.09
N PRO A 183 -2.62 -10.02 -15.15
CA PRO A 183 -1.72 -10.78 -14.30
C PRO A 183 -1.93 -10.45 -12.81
N VAL A 184 -1.97 -11.50 -11.99
CA VAL A 184 -2.20 -11.42 -10.55
C VAL A 184 -0.92 -11.70 -9.79
N VAL A 185 -0.54 -10.74 -8.96
CA VAL A 185 0.52 -10.87 -7.95
C VAL A 185 -0.18 -10.95 -6.60
N ALA A 186 0.13 -11.93 -5.76
CA ALA A 186 -0.57 -12.07 -4.48
C ALA A 186 0.26 -12.69 -3.36
N ILE A 187 -0.08 -12.33 -2.11
CA ILE A 187 0.39 -13.04 -0.92
C ILE A 187 -0.39 -14.35 -0.80
N LEU A 188 0.33 -15.47 -0.69
CA LEU A 188 -0.24 -16.79 -0.49
C LEU A 188 0.11 -17.35 0.87
N ASP A 189 -0.90 -17.48 1.73
CA ASP A 189 -0.82 -18.31 2.92
C ASP A 189 -1.18 -19.76 2.56
N THR A 190 -0.90 -20.67 3.48
CA THR A 190 -1.12 -22.11 3.48
C THR A 190 -2.53 -22.58 3.09
N ASN A 191 -3.56 -21.74 3.22
CA ASN A 191 -4.95 -22.05 2.82
C ASN A 191 -5.28 -21.65 1.37
N CYS A 192 -4.45 -20.86 0.70
CA CYS A 192 -4.71 -20.33 -0.64
C CYS A 192 -4.38 -21.37 -1.73
N ASP A 193 -5.00 -21.24 -2.91
CA ASP A 193 -4.65 -22.06 -4.08
C ASP A 193 -3.59 -21.33 -4.93
N PRO A 194 -2.35 -21.87 -5.05
CA PRO A 194 -1.29 -21.22 -5.79
C PRO A 194 -1.48 -21.21 -7.31
N ASP A 195 -2.39 -22.02 -7.87
CA ASP A 195 -2.58 -22.12 -9.32
C ASP A 195 -3.45 -20.98 -9.89
N VAL A 196 -4.06 -20.17 -9.01
CA VAL A 196 -4.92 -19.04 -9.41
C VAL A 196 -4.12 -17.74 -9.55
N VAL A 197 -2.84 -17.76 -9.18
CA VAL A 197 -1.96 -16.58 -9.12
C VAL A 197 -0.75 -16.79 -10.02
N ASP A 198 -0.45 -15.79 -10.85
CA ASP A 198 0.66 -15.86 -11.81
C ASP A 198 2.02 -15.62 -11.13
N TYR A 199 2.06 -14.64 -10.22
CA TYR A 199 3.25 -14.29 -9.44
C TYR A 199 2.97 -14.49 -7.94
N PRO A 200 3.04 -15.74 -7.45
CA PRO A 200 2.73 -16.06 -6.06
C PRO A 200 3.87 -15.62 -5.14
N ILE A 201 3.56 -14.98 -4.01
CA ILE A 201 4.51 -14.70 -2.92
C ILE A 201 4.09 -15.49 -1.69
N PRO A 202 4.75 -16.62 -1.37
CA PRO A 202 4.44 -17.38 -0.16
C PRO A 202 4.70 -16.55 1.09
N GLY A 203 3.70 -16.40 1.95
CA GLY A 203 3.83 -15.61 3.17
C GLY A 203 2.54 -15.47 3.96
N ASN A 204 2.68 -14.92 5.17
CA ASN A 204 1.58 -14.64 6.08
C ASN A 204 0.71 -13.45 5.63
N ASP A 205 -0.60 -13.64 5.56
CA ASP A 205 -1.58 -12.59 5.25
C ASP A 205 -2.39 -12.09 6.47
N ASP A 206 -2.24 -12.72 7.64
CA ASP A 206 -2.94 -12.39 8.89
C ASP A 206 -2.18 -11.37 9.74
N ALA A 207 -0.84 -11.37 9.68
CA ALA A 207 -0.03 -10.47 10.48
C ALA A 207 0.11 -9.09 9.81
N ILE A 208 -0.28 -8.03 10.53
CA ILE A 208 -0.16 -6.64 10.06
C ILE A 208 1.28 -6.32 9.63
N ARG A 209 2.27 -6.72 10.43
CA ARG A 209 3.70 -6.49 10.14
C ARG A 209 4.17 -7.21 8.86
N ALA A 210 3.67 -8.42 8.61
CA ALA A 210 4.00 -9.19 7.41
C ALA A 210 3.37 -8.55 6.16
N VAL A 211 2.07 -8.23 6.22
CA VAL A 211 1.36 -7.57 5.12
C VAL A 211 2.00 -6.22 4.81
N GLN A 212 2.29 -5.41 5.82
CA GLN A 212 2.94 -4.10 5.64
C GLN A 212 4.32 -4.20 5.02
N LEU A 213 5.13 -5.19 5.42
CA LEU A 213 6.45 -5.41 4.82
C LEU A 213 6.32 -5.78 3.34
N LEU A 214 5.47 -6.76 3.03
CA LEU A 214 5.29 -7.26 1.66
C LEU A 214 4.65 -6.19 0.75
N THR A 215 3.62 -5.47 1.21
CA THR A 215 3.02 -4.37 0.45
C THR A 215 4.01 -3.24 0.22
N ARG A 216 4.85 -2.90 1.21
CA ARG A 216 5.90 -1.90 1.05
C ARG A 216 6.91 -2.30 -0.02
N VAL A 217 7.36 -3.56 -0.05
CA VAL A 217 8.31 -4.05 -1.07
C VAL A 217 7.75 -3.91 -2.48
N ILE A 218 6.48 -4.29 -2.67
CA ILE A 218 5.81 -4.18 -3.97
C ILE A 218 5.56 -2.71 -4.34
N ALA A 219 5.25 -1.85 -3.36
CA ALA A 219 5.13 -0.41 -3.57
C ALA A 219 6.49 0.22 -3.96
N ASP A 220 7.58 -0.16 -3.30
CA ASP A 220 8.94 0.27 -3.66
C ASP A 220 9.29 -0.20 -5.08
N ALA A 221 8.91 -1.41 -5.47
CA ALA A 221 9.08 -1.92 -6.84
C ALA A 221 8.36 -1.05 -7.89
N ALA A 222 7.15 -0.60 -7.57
CA ALA A 222 6.38 0.30 -8.41
C ALA A 222 7.02 1.70 -8.49
N ALA A 223 7.53 2.22 -7.37
CA ALA A 223 8.26 3.49 -7.34
C ALA A 223 9.54 3.43 -8.20
N ASP A 224 10.30 2.34 -8.10
CA ASP A 224 11.49 2.10 -8.93
C ASP A 224 11.13 2.02 -10.43
N GLY A 225 10.00 1.38 -10.76
CA GLY A 225 9.48 1.35 -12.13
C GLY A 225 9.13 2.75 -12.65
N LEU A 226 8.51 3.60 -11.82
CA LEU A 226 8.21 4.99 -12.17
C LEU A 226 9.48 5.81 -12.41
N LEU A 227 10.50 5.62 -11.56
CA LEU A 227 11.80 6.29 -11.71
C LEU A 227 12.46 5.89 -13.04
N LYS A 228 12.51 4.59 -13.35
CA LYS A 228 13.04 4.07 -14.64
C LYS A 228 12.29 4.62 -15.85
N ARG A 229 10.97 4.78 -15.74
CA ARG A 229 10.15 5.40 -16.78
C ARG A 229 10.47 6.88 -16.98
N HIS A 230 10.76 7.60 -15.90
CA HIS A 230 11.15 9.00 -15.98
C HIS A 230 12.54 9.15 -16.59
N SER A 231 13.53 8.43 -16.07
CA SER A 231 14.90 8.46 -16.60
C SER A 231 14.99 7.96 -18.04
N GLY A 232 14.25 6.90 -18.39
CA GLY A 232 14.17 6.41 -19.77
C GLY A 232 13.52 7.40 -20.74
N ARG A 233 12.56 8.21 -20.29
CA ARG A 233 12.03 9.33 -21.09
C ARG A 233 13.01 10.48 -21.22
N THR A 234 13.73 10.82 -20.15
CA THR A 234 14.77 11.86 -20.19
C THR A 234 15.90 11.44 -21.13
N ALA A 235 16.39 10.21 -21.02
CA ALA A 235 17.42 9.68 -21.92
C ALA A 235 16.93 9.52 -23.37
N ALA A 236 15.64 9.22 -23.60
CA ALA A 236 15.07 9.19 -24.94
C ALA A 236 14.81 10.60 -25.51
N ALA A 237 14.57 11.60 -24.67
CA ALA A 237 14.47 13.00 -25.06
C ALA A 237 15.86 13.57 -25.38
N GLU A 238 16.87 13.31 -24.55
CA GLU A 238 18.27 13.66 -24.79
C GLU A 238 18.86 12.88 -25.98
N GLY A 239 18.46 11.63 -26.19
CA GLY A 239 18.82 10.83 -27.37
C GLY A 239 18.09 11.22 -28.65
N ALA A 240 16.96 11.93 -28.56
CA ALA A 240 16.28 12.54 -29.71
C ALA A 240 16.80 13.96 -30.00
N GLU A 241 17.41 14.64 -29.02
CA GLU A 241 18.20 15.86 -29.21
C GLU A 241 19.68 15.60 -29.58
N ALA A 242 20.17 14.36 -29.46
CA ALA A 242 21.52 13.99 -29.88
C ALA A 242 21.69 13.85 -31.42
N ASP A 243 20.61 13.92 -32.20
CA ASP A 243 20.62 13.90 -33.67
C ASP A 243 20.22 15.25 -34.31
N ALA A 244 20.27 16.35 -33.56
CA ALA A 244 20.10 17.71 -34.10
C ALA A 244 21.18 18.69 -33.62
N GLU A 245 22.10 18.96 -34.54
CA GLU A 245 23.01 20.10 -34.65
C GLU A 245 24.29 20.14 -33.79
N PRO A 246 25.47 20.32 -34.41
CA PRO A 246 26.67 20.66 -33.67
C PRO A 246 26.47 22.06 -33.05
N LEU A 247 26.56 22.11 -31.72
CA LEU A 247 26.80 23.31 -30.90
C LEU A 247 27.39 24.46 -31.72
N ALA A 248 26.60 25.51 -31.93
CA ALA A 248 26.99 26.67 -32.71
C ALA A 248 28.24 27.33 -32.06
N GLU A 249 29.18 27.77 -32.89
CA GLU A 249 30.55 28.16 -32.48
C GLU A 249 30.59 29.19 -31.33
N TRP A 250 29.54 30.00 -31.18
CA TRP A 250 29.39 30.98 -30.10
C TRP A 250 29.14 30.39 -28.71
N GLU A 251 28.51 29.21 -28.59
CA GLU A 251 28.31 28.52 -27.30
C GLU A 251 29.60 27.82 -26.82
N ARG A 252 30.46 27.37 -27.74
CA ARG A 252 31.79 26.85 -27.41
C ARG A 252 32.72 27.94 -26.88
N GLU A 253 32.61 29.16 -27.40
CA GLU A 253 33.42 30.29 -26.96
C GLU A 253 33.02 30.75 -25.53
N LEU A 254 31.74 30.65 -25.20
CA LEU A 254 31.21 30.96 -23.86
C LEU A 254 31.61 29.88 -22.82
N LEU A 255 31.60 28.60 -23.22
CA LEU A 255 32.05 27.50 -22.36
C LEU A 255 33.57 27.53 -22.13
N ALA A 256 34.36 27.86 -23.15
CA ALA A 256 35.81 28.02 -23.02
C ALA A 256 36.19 29.22 -22.13
N GLY A 257 35.39 30.30 -22.15
CA GLY A 257 35.51 31.40 -21.20
C GLY A 257 35.23 30.98 -19.76
N ALA A 258 34.17 30.19 -19.55
CA ALA A 258 33.82 29.66 -18.22
C ALA A 258 34.85 28.64 -17.69
N GLU A 259 35.45 27.82 -18.56
CA GLU A 259 36.56 26.93 -18.18
C GLU A 259 37.84 27.70 -17.85
N ALA A 260 38.11 28.83 -18.50
CA ALA A 260 39.23 29.70 -18.14
C ALA A 260 39.00 30.40 -16.78
N ASP A 261 37.76 30.80 -16.47
CA ASP A 261 37.39 31.35 -15.16
C ASP A 261 37.45 30.30 -14.03
N LEU A 262 37.05 29.05 -14.33
CA LEU A 262 37.17 27.92 -13.39
C LEU A 262 38.63 27.48 -13.20
N ALA A 263 39.46 27.52 -14.25
CA ALA A 263 40.89 27.28 -14.13
C ALA A 263 41.58 28.38 -13.32
N GLY A 264 41.19 29.66 -13.48
CA GLY A 264 41.66 30.76 -12.64
C GLY A 264 41.28 30.60 -11.16
N ALA A 265 40.08 30.08 -10.87
CA ALA A 265 39.64 29.76 -9.52
C ALA A 265 40.36 28.54 -8.92
N ALA A 266 40.71 27.53 -9.73
CA ALA A 266 41.48 26.36 -9.30
C ALA A 266 42.94 26.71 -8.96
N VAL A 267 43.60 27.62 -9.70
CA VAL A 267 44.94 28.12 -9.34
C VAL A 267 44.91 28.95 -8.04
N ALA A 268 43.81 29.65 -7.75
CA ALA A 268 43.63 30.36 -6.49
C ALA A 268 43.35 29.41 -5.30
N ALA A 269 42.73 28.26 -5.54
CA ALA A 269 42.47 27.23 -4.52
C ALA A 269 43.74 26.43 -4.16
N ASP A 270 44.58 26.10 -5.15
CA ASP A 270 45.86 25.39 -4.97
C ASP A 270 46.88 26.25 -4.17
N ALA A 271 46.82 27.57 -4.32
CA ALA A 271 47.62 28.51 -3.51
C ALA A 271 47.13 28.63 -2.05
N THR A 272 45.88 28.28 -1.74
CA THR A 272 45.35 28.24 -0.36
C THR A 272 45.58 26.89 0.34
N GLU A 273 45.72 25.80 -0.41
CA GLU A 273 46.01 24.47 0.14
C GLU A 273 47.50 24.33 0.54
N ALA A 274 48.41 24.95 -0.21
CA ALA A 274 49.84 25.04 0.14
C ALA A 274 50.14 25.85 1.43
N VAL A 275 49.22 26.72 1.88
CA VAL A 275 49.36 27.47 3.14
C VAL A 275 48.77 26.69 4.34
N ALA A 276 47.85 25.76 4.08
CA ALA A 276 47.26 24.90 5.10
C ALA A 276 48.16 23.69 5.45
N GLU A 277 48.88 23.12 4.47
CA GLU A 277 49.84 22.03 4.73
C GLU A 277 51.06 22.50 5.55
N ALA A 278 51.54 23.74 5.35
CA ALA A 278 52.62 24.33 6.15
C ALA A 278 52.22 24.67 7.60
N THR A 279 50.93 24.66 7.94
CA THR A 279 50.43 24.92 9.30
C THR A 279 50.16 23.61 10.08
N THR A 280 50.20 22.46 9.42
CA THR A 280 49.91 21.15 10.03
C THR A 280 51.19 20.42 10.48
N GLU A 281 52.35 20.72 9.88
CA GLU A 281 53.65 20.19 10.35
C GLU A 281 54.21 20.89 11.60
N ILE A 282 53.65 22.03 12.04
CA ILE A 282 54.11 22.73 13.26
C ILE A 282 53.33 22.26 14.51
N ALA A 283 52.24 21.49 14.35
CA ALA A 283 51.37 21.07 15.46
C ALA A 283 51.64 19.64 15.97
N GLU A 284 52.48 18.84 15.31
CA GLU A 284 52.78 17.45 15.72
C GLU A 284 54.12 17.30 16.49
N GLU A 285 54.89 18.39 16.66
CA GLU A 285 56.13 18.42 17.45
C GLU A 285 56.01 19.36 18.67
N VAL A 286 54.95 19.24 19.47
CA VAL A 286 54.97 19.78 20.86
C VAL A 286 53.96 19.08 21.75
N VAL A 287 54.52 18.37 22.75
CA VAL A 287 53.93 17.95 24.03
C VAL A 287 53.23 16.57 24.08
N SER A 288 54.06 15.53 23.91
CA SER A 288 54.12 14.46 24.92
C SER A 288 54.69 14.99 26.25
N GLU A 289 54.26 14.41 27.38
CA GLU A 289 54.54 14.72 28.82
C GLU A 289 53.44 15.61 29.47
N ASP A 290 52.77 15.28 30.58
CA ASP A 290 52.95 14.27 31.63
C ASP A 290 51.67 14.07 32.50
N ALA A 291 51.63 12.92 33.16
CA ALA A 291 50.89 12.34 34.30
C ALA A 291 49.86 13.09 35.20
N VAL A 292 48.76 12.34 35.48
CA VAL A 292 48.15 11.91 36.80
C VAL A 292 47.51 12.94 37.76
N ALA A 293 46.20 12.75 38.06
CA ALA A 293 45.61 12.50 39.41
C ALA A 293 44.11 12.85 39.52
N GLU A 294 43.31 11.97 40.14
CA GLU A 294 41.97 12.19 40.73
C GLU A 294 42.07 11.90 42.26
N PRO A 295 41.04 12.09 43.12
CA PRO A 295 39.83 12.95 43.06
C PRO A 295 39.50 13.64 44.42
N VAL A 296 38.64 14.68 44.47
CA VAL A 296 37.82 15.03 45.66
C VAL A 296 36.49 15.73 45.27
N VAL A 297 35.44 15.28 45.96
CA VAL A 297 34.01 15.67 46.08
C VAL A 297 33.68 17.14 46.39
N GLU A 298 32.54 17.67 45.91
CA GLU A 298 31.39 18.10 46.77
C GLU A 298 30.12 18.53 45.97
N ASP A 299 28.99 18.08 46.52
CA ASP A 299 27.56 18.38 46.40
C ASP A 299 27.00 19.59 45.63
N VAL A 300 25.89 19.36 44.89
CA VAL A 300 24.62 20.13 45.05
C VAL A 300 23.36 19.26 44.77
N VAL A 301 22.75 18.77 45.86
CA VAL A 301 21.32 18.68 46.24
C VAL A 301 20.20 18.55 45.18
N ALA A 302 19.36 17.51 45.40
CA ALA A 302 18.06 17.19 44.79
C ALA A 302 16.87 17.93 45.44
N GLU A 303 15.79 18.25 44.70
CA GLU A 303 14.42 17.64 44.73
C GLU A 303 13.35 18.75 45.03
N PRO A 304 12.02 18.56 44.88
CA PRO A 304 11.26 17.47 44.24
C PRO A 304 10.03 17.89 43.37
N VAL A 305 9.56 16.88 42.61
CA VAL A 305 8.19 16.47 42.24
C VAL A 305 6.99 17.32 42.73
N VAL A 306 6.10 17.68 41.80
CA VAL A 306 4.68 17.97 42.09
C VAL A 306 3.79 17.15 41.16
N GLU A 307 3.19 16.12 41.75
CA GLU A 307 2.05 15.35 41.27
C GLU A 307 0.77 16.13 41.59
N THR A 308 -0.16 16.25 40.65
CA THR A 308 -1.56 16.62 40.94
C THR A 308 -2.52 15.86 40.01
N PRO A 309 -3.77 15.63 40.45
CA PRO A 309 -4.35 14.29 40.44
C PRO A 309 -5.39 14.06 39.34
N VAL A 310 -5.61 12.77 39.08
CA VAL A 310 -6.76 12.18 38.39
C VAL A 310 -8.06 12.59 39.08
N VAL A 311 -8.98 13.19 38.31
CA VAL A 311 -10.38 13.38 38.73
C VAL A 311 -11.19 12.22 38.15
N GLU A 312 -11.67 11.40 39.06
CA GLU A 312 -12.63 10.32 38.87
C GLU A 312 -14.04 10.94 38.81
N GLU A 313 -14.78 10.73 37.73
CA GLU A 313 -16.21 11.06 37.67
C GLU A 313 -17.06 9.85 38.09
N PRO A 314 -18.12 10.05 38.89
CA PRO A 314 -18.86 8.97 39.51
C PRO A 314 -19.86 8.29 38.56
N VAL A 315 -19.92 6.97 38.70
CA VAL A 315 -21.01 6.11 38.24
C VAL A 315 -22.31 6.52 38.94
N VAL A 316 -23.32 6.91 38.16
CA VAL A 316 -24.71 7.02 38.64
C VAL A 316 -25.47 5.80 38.14
N GLU A 317 -25.79 4.94 39.10
CA GLU A 317 -26.73 3.84 39.00
C GLU A 317 -28.13 4.41 39.27
N GLU A 318 -29.04 4.33 38.30
CA GLU A 318 -30.47 4.53 38.53
C GLU A 318 -31.22 3.28 38.05
N THR A 319 -31.58 2.46 39.02
CA THR A 319 -32.65 1.47 38.94
C THR A 319 -33.96 2.18 39.26
N VAL A 320 -35.06 1.87 38.56
CA VAL A 320 -36.41 1.63 39.13
C VAL A 320 -37.38 1.11 38.05
N ALA A 321 -37.92 -0.08 38.36
CA ALA A 321 -39.26 -0.63 38.15
C ALA A 321 -39.93 -0.69 36.77
N GLU A 322 -40.01 -1.91 36.24
CA GLU A 322 -41.22 -2.76 36.23
C GLU A 322 -42.61 -2.07 36.30
N GLU A 323 -43.37 -2.19 35.20
CA GLU A 323 -44.84 -2.35 35.27
C GLU A 323 -45.32 -3.35 34.20
N THR A 324 -46.03 -4.36 34.71
CA THR A 324 -46.72 -5.50 34.08
C THR A 324 -47.93 -5.06 33.24
N ALA A 325 -48.26 -5.66 32.08
CA ALA A 325 -49.16 -6.82 31.85
C ALA A 325 -49.82 -6.68 30.42
N PRO A 326 -50.74 -7.56 29.94
CA PRO A 326 -50.57 -8.98 29.58
C PRO A 326 -51.16 -9.39 28.18
N VAL A 327 -50.82 -10.62 27.75
CA VAL A 327 -51.64 -11.68 27.05
C VAL A 327 -52.09 -11.58 25.55
N GLU A 328 -51.77 -12.68 24.84
CA GLU A 328 -52.34 -13.38 23.65
C GLU A 328 -52.85 -12.63 22.41
N GLU A 329 -52.31 -12.97 21.22
CA GLU A 329 -52.94 -13.95 20.30
C GLU A 329 -52.01 -14.27 19.11
N THR A 330 -51.81 -15.56 18.82
CA THR A 330 -51.30 -16.13 17.56
C THR A 330 -52.49 -16.40 16.63
N PRO A 331 -52.35 -16.45 15.27
CA PRO A 331 -51.57 -17.50 14.62
C PRO A 331 -50.86 -17.16 13.28
N ALA A 332 -50.10 -18.16 12.83
CA ALA A 332 -49.19 -18.25 11.68
C ALA A 332 -49.79 -17.94 10.29
N PRO A 333 -48.94 -17.82 9.25
CA PRO A 333 -48.79 -19.00 8.38
C PRO A 333 -47.34 -19.31 7.96
N ALA A 334 -47.10 -20.59 7.65
CA ALA A 334 -45.86 -21.16 7.12
C ALA A 334 -46.02 -21.59 5.65
N GLU A 335 -44.91 -21.44 4.92
CA GLU A 335 -44.43 -22.19 3.72
C GLU A 335 -45.30 -22.18 2.43
N ALA A 336 -44.84 -21.68 1.28
CA ALA A 336 -43.65 -21.97 0.46
C ALA A 336 -43.64 -23.37 -0.19
N ALA A 337 -43.80 -23.41 -1.52
CA ALA A 337 -42.84 -23.99 -2.49
C ALA A 337 -43.49 -24.74 -3.69
N ALA A 338 -42.78 -24.59 -4.82
CA ALA A 338 -42.59 -25.54 -5.91
C ALA A 338 -43.67 -25.63 -7.02
N GLU A 339 -43.44 -24.83 -8.05
CA GLU A 339 -43.86 -25.03 -9.44
C GLU A 339 -42.84 -25.95 -10.13
N ALA A 340 -43.29 -27.07 -10.70
CA ALA A 340 -42.53 -27.90 -11.63
C ALA A 340 -43.47 -28.54 -12.67
N ALA A 341 -42.97 -28.56 -13.90
CA ALA A 341 -43.62 -28.91 -15.15
C ALA A 341 -44.12 -30.36 -15.29
N ALA A 342 -45.12 -30.58 -16.15
CA ALA A 342 -45.09 -31.64 -17.17
C ALA A 342 -46.26 -31.48 -18.17
N GLU A 343 -45.91 -31.57 -19.46
CA GLU A 343 -46.76 -31.62 -20.64
C GLU A 343 -47.75 -32.80 -20.65
N GLY A 344 -48.92 -32.54 -21.25
CA GLY A 344 -49.44 -33.30 -22.38
C GLY A 344 -50.07 -34.67 -22.12
N ASP A 345 -51.41 -34.72 -22.07
CA ASP A 345 -52.19 -35.83 -22.65
C ASP A 345 -53.66 -35.41 -22.93
N ALA A 346 -54.26 -36.10 -23.89
CA ALA A 346 -55.70 -36.26 -24.15
C ALA A 346 -56.50 -35.12 -24.83
N ASP A 347 -56.33 -35.05 -26.16
CA ASP A 347 -57.36 -35.40 -27.15
C ASP A 347 -58.73 -35.89 -26.57
N SER A 348 -59.79 -35.05 -26.63
CA SER A 348 -61.18 -35.47 -26.92
C SER A 348 -62.19 -34.33 -26.79
N LYS A 349 -62.90 -34.12 -27.91
CA LYS A 349 -64.15 -33.38 -28.14
C LYS A 349 -64.13 -31.86 -28.26
#